data_AF-A0A3L6ZLF8-F1
#
_entry.id   AF-A0A3L6ZLF8-F1
#
_cell.length_a   1.000
_cell.length_b   1.000
_cell.length_c   1.000
_cell.angle_alpha   90.00
_cell.angle_beta   90.00
_cell.angle_gamma   90.00
#
_symmetry.space_group_name_H-M   'P 1'
#
loop_
_entity.id
_entity.type
_entity.pdbx_description
1 polymer ?
#
loop_
_entity_poly.entity_id
_entity_poly.type
_entity_poly.pdbx_seq_one_letter_code
_entity_poly.pdbx_strand_id
1 'polypeptide(L)'
;MTAALKEESRAHRDEAKRREWQEKEMYLTREQAAAGEPCRGCGLPIIDSLGNWPGTMYLTAEQRVEYDADQERYKETHPDCDAHRWSMSGSRATHCGYCCPPIPMSREQFDHIHRIFTSSPRREEELDIWERTLTCGHVVEQSVHHTNLHPSFSTALCPECQMTRGVVTSTKTVEASARKPEAERKHDDRVARAERELKMAEKAAVEARKKLNELRVNR
;
A
#
# COMPACT_ATOMS: atom_id res chain seq x y z
N MET A 1 -10.47 20.30 -20.72
CA MET A 1 -10.09 19.91 -19.34
C MET A 1 -8.81 19.09 -19.41
N THR A 2 -7.74 19.50 -18.74
CA THR A 2 -6.45 18.78 -18.72
C THR A 2 -6.59 17.43 -18.02
N ALA A 3 -5.69 16.47 -18.29
CA ALA A 3 -5.71 15.16 -17.64
C ALA A 3 -5.63 15.29 -16.10
N ALA A 4 -4.78 16.20 -15.60
CA ALA A 4 -4.63 16.48 -14.18
C ALA A 4 -5.96 16.87 -13.48
N LEU A 5 -6.77 17.73 -14.11
CA LEU A 5 -8.07 18.15 -13.55
C LEU A 5 -9.10 17.02 -13.54
N LYS A 6 -9.06 16.11 -14.53
CA LYS A 6 -9.92 14.91 -14.54
C LYS A 6 -9.57 13.98 -13.38
N GLU A 7 -8.28 13.74 -13.18
CA GLU A 7 -7.77 12.88 -12.10
C GLU A 7 -8.06 13.48 -10.71
N GLU A 8 -7.93 14.80 -10.55
CA GLU A 8 -8.36 15.50 -9.33
C GLU A 8 -9.85 15.31 -9.07
N SER A 9 -10.68 15.56 -10.07
CA SER A 9 -12.14 15.42 -9.95
C SER A 9 -12.54 13.98 -9.58
N ARG A 10 -11.85 12.99 -10.15
CA ARG A 10 -12.02 11.58 -9.79
C ARG A 10 -11.63 11.32 -8.33
N ALA A 11 -10.48 11.81 -7.89
CA ALA A 11 -10.02 11.63 -6.52
C ALA A 11 -10.98 12.25 -5.49
N HIS A 12 -11.49 13.47 -5.75
CA HIS A 12 -12.48 14.11 -4.87
C HIS A 12 -13.78 13.32 -4.80
N ARG A 13 -14.27 12.81 -5.93
CA ARG A 13 -15.45 11.95 -5.98
C ARG A 13 -15.24 10.67 -5.17
N ASP A 14 -14.08 10.02 -5.30
CA ASP A 14 -13.76 8.80 -4.56
C ASP A 14 -13.61 9.06 -3.05
N GLU A 15 -13.02 10.19 -2.66
CA GLU A 15 -12.93 10.63 -1.26
C GLU A 15 -14.30 10.94 -0.66
N ALA A 16 -15.16 11.68 -1.38
CA ALA A 16 -16.52 11.96 -0.97
C ALA A 16 -17.32 10.66 -0.79
N LYS A 17 -17.13 9.70 -1.70
CA LYS A 17 -17.78 8.39 -1.61
C LYS A 17 -17.32 7.59 -0.39
N ARG A 18 -16.02 7.61 -0.08
CA ARG A 18 -15.49 6.99 1.15
C ARG A 18 -16.06 7.61 2.43
N ARG A 19 -16.24 8.93 2.46
CA ARG A 19 -16.91 9.62 3.59
C ARG A 19 -18.37 9.21 3.71
N GLU A 20 -19.09 9.18 2.59
CA GLU A 20 -20.49 8.71 2.56
C GLU A 20 -20.61 7.28 3.11
N TRP A 21 -19.69 6.38 2.75
CA TRP A 21 -19.67 5.02 3.30
C TRP A 21 -19.46 5.00 4.81
N GLN A 22 -18.61 5.87 5.36
CA GLN A 22 -18.40 5.96 6.81
C GLN A 22 -19.63 6.52 7.52
N GLU A 23 -20.19 7.62 7.00
CA GLU A 23 -21.36 8.30 7.57
C GLU A 23 -22.61 7.41 7.59
N LYS A 24 -22.77 6.56 6.57
CA LYS A 24 -23.88 5.60 6.45
C LYS A 24 -23.55 4.22 7.03
N GLU A 25 -22.41 4.09 7.71
CA GLU A 25 -21.92 2.82 8.27
C GLU A 25 -21.96 1.66 7.26
N MET A 26 -21.58 1.89 6.01
CA MET A 26 -21.74 0.88 4.95
C MET A 26 -20.72 -0.27 5.04
N TYR A 27 -19.66 -0.11 5.84
CA TYR A 27 -18.65 -1.14 6.06
C TYR A 27 -19.21 -2.27 6.92
N LEU A 28 -19.18 -3.49 6.38
CA LEU A 28 -19.41 -4.69 7.18
C LEU A 28 -18.13 -5.08 7.91
N THR A 29 -18.27 -5.56 9.15
CA THR A 29 -17.16 -6.24 9.82
C THR A 29 -16.89 -7.60 9.17
N ARG A 30 -15.73 -8.19 9.46
CA ARG A 30 -15.40 -9.54 8.97
C ARG A 30 -16.38 -10.58 9.50
N GLU A 31 -16.82 -10.43 10.75
CA GLU A 31 -17.76 -11.32 11.43
C GLU A 31 -19.14 -11.24 10.77
N GLN A 32 -19.61 -10.03 10.45
CA GLN A 32 -20.87 -9.82 9.74
C GLN A 32 -20.85 -10.44 8.34
N ALA A 33 -19.78 -10.21 7.59
CA ALA A 33 -19.61 -10.81 6.27
C ALA A 33 -19.52 -12.35 6.35
N ALA A 34 -18.82 -12.89 7.35
CA ALA A 34 -18.74 -14.34 7.58
C ALA A 34 -20.07 -14.95 8.02
N ALA A 35 -20.90 -14.18 8.74
CA ALA A 35 -22.27 -14.56 9.09
C ALA A 35 -23.24 -14.51 7.89
N GLY A 36 -22.77 -14.05 6.72
CA GLY A 36 -23.58 -13.97 5.51
C GLY A 36 -24.41 -12.69 5.40
N GLU A 37 -24.10 -11.63 6.17
CA GLU A 37 -24.76 -10.34 5.97
C GLU A 37 -24.53 -9.83 4.52
N PRO A 38 -25.59 -9.41 3.82
CA PRO A 38 -25.47 -8.92 2.46
C PRO A 38 -24.75 -7.57 2.42
N CYS A 39 -24.04 -7.32 1.33
CA CYS A 39 -23.41 -6.03 1.07
C CYS A 39 -24.43 -4.89 1.18
N ARG A 40 -24.14 -3.88 2.00
CA ARG A 40 -25.00 -2.70 2.18
C ARG A 40 -25.09 -1.83 0.92
N GLY A 41 -24.20 -2.04 -0.06
CA GLY A 41 -24.18 -1.33 -1.34
C GLY A 41 -25.05 -1.98 -2.42
N CYS A 42 -24.90 -3.29 -2.64
CA CYS A 42 -25.57 -4.00 -3.75
C CYS A 42 -26.52 -5.12 -3.32
N GLY A 43 -26.58 -5.46 -2.03
CA GLY A 43 -27.40 -6.55 -1.50
C GLY A 43 -26.87 -7.96 -1.76
N LEU A 44 -25.78 -8.12 -2.53
CA LEU A 44 -25.17 -9.43 -2.77
C LEU A 44 -24.38 -9.91 -1.54
N PRO A 45 -24.30 -11.23 -1.29
CA PRO A 45 -23.43 -11.76 -0.24
C PRO A 45 -21.96 -11.37 -0.52
N ILE A 46 -21.23 -11.06 0.55
CA ILE A 46 -19.79 -10.82 0.43
C ILE A 46 -19.01 -12.14 0.36
N ILE A 47 -19.51 -13.16 1.07
CA ILE A 47 -18.99 -14.52 1.08
C ILE A 47 -20.16 -15.45 0.76
N ASP A 48 -20.21 -15.98 -0.47
CA ASP A 48 -21.26 -16.90 -0.92
C ASP A 48 -20.92 -18.39 -0.71
N SER A 49 -19.69 -18.71 -0.30
CA SER A 49 -19.17 -20.08 -0.13
C SER A 49 -19.20 -20.96 -1.39
N LEU A 50 -19.33 -20.37 -2.58
CA LEU A 50 -19.30 -21.07 -3.88
C LEU A 50 -17.87 -21.31 -4.39
N GLY A 51 -16.87 -20.88 -3.62
CA GLY A 51 -15.46 -20.94 -3.99
C GLY A 51 -15.06 -19.78 -4.91
N ASN A 52 -13.79 -19.79 -5.34
CA ASN A 52 -13.31 -18.82 -6.31
C ASN A 52 -13.74 -19.20 -7.73
N TRP A 53 -13.92 -18.21 -8.60
CA TRP A 53 -13.93 -18.46 -10.03
C TRP A 53 -12.59 -19.08 -10.46
N PRO A 54 -12.59 -20.19 -11.22
CA PRO A 54 -11.42 -20.59 -11.97
C PRO A 54 -10.98 -19.49 -12.93
N GLY A 55 -9.71 -19.51 -13.34
CA GLY A 55 -9.25 -18.63 -14.42
C GLY A 55 -10.15 -18.79 -15.64
N THR A 56 -10.48 -17.71 -16.34
CA THR A 56 -11.52 -17.71 -17.38
C THR A 56 -11.26 -18.76 -18.46
N MET A 57 -10.01 -19.11 -18.77
CA MET A 57 -9.68 -20.18 -19.74
C MET A 57 -10.04 -21.60 -19.28
N TYR A 58 -10.29 -21.80 -17.99
CA TYR A 58 -10.53 -23.11 -17.36
C TYR A 58 -11.96 -23.29 -16.85
N LEU A 59 -12.88 -22.37 -17.20
CA LEU A 59 -14.29 -22.51 -16.85
C LEU A 59 -14.91 -23.67 -17.63
N THR A 60 -15.70 -24.50 -16.95
CA THR A 60 -16.58 -25.46 -17.63
C THR A 60 -17.68 -24.72 -18.40
N ALA A 61 -18.41 -25.43 -19.26
CA ALA A 61 -19.52 -24.83 -20.00
C ALA A 61 -20.61 -24.28 -19.06
N GLU A 62 -20.91 -24.99 -17.97
CA GLU A 62 -21.90 -24.58 -16.97
C GLU A 62 -21.43 -23.34 -16.21
N GLN A 63 -20.17 -23.36 -15.75
CA GLN A 63 -19.56 -22.22 -15.06
C GLN A 63 -19.44 -20.99 -15.97
N ARG A 64 -19.23 -21.18 -17.26
CA ARG A 64 -19.23 -20.09 -18.25
C ARG A 64 -20.58 -19.39 -18.29
N VAL A 65 -21.67 -20.17 -18.37
CA VAL A 65 -23.04 -19.61 -18.40
C VAL A 65 -23.32 -18.80 -17.13
N GLU A 66 -22.97 -19.34 -15.95
CA GLU A 66 -23.11 -18.61 -14.69
C GLU A 66 -22.28 -17.32 -14.66
N TYR A 67 -21.01 -17.39 -15.10
CA TYR A 67 -20.11 -16.26 -15.14
C TYR A 67 -20.63 -15.16 -16.08
N ASP A 68 -21.03 -15.53 -17.30
CA ASP A 68 -21.52 -14.59 -18.29
C ASP A 68 -22.83 -13.92 -17.82
N ALA A 69 -23.71 -14.66 -17.15
CA ALA A 69 -24.93 -14.11 -16.55
C ALA A 69 -24.63 -13.13 -15.38
N ASP A 70 -23.63 -13.41 -14.53
CA ASP A 70 -23.17 -12.46 -13.50
C ASP A 70 -22.58 -11.20 -14.15
N GLN A 71 -21.80 -11.35 -15.21
CA GLN A 71 -21.21 -10.25 -15.95
C GLN A 71 -22.26 -9.36 -16.63
N GLU A 72 -23.29 -9.95 -17.23
CA GLU A 72 -24.41 -9.22 -17.82
C GLU A 72 -25.18 -8.44 -16.75
N ARG A 73 -25.55 -9.09 -15.64
CA ARG A 73 -26.24 -8.43 -14.52
C ARG A 73 -25.42 -7.26 -13.96
N TYR A 74 -24.10 -7.44 -13.83
CA TYR A 74 -23.21 -6.38 -13.39
C TYR A 74 -23.25 -5.20 -14.36
N LYS A 75 -23.15 -5.45 -15.67
CA LYS A 75 -23.19 -4.42 -16.72
C LYS A 75 -24.54 -3.71 -16.78
N GLU A 76 -25.66 -4.42 -16.64
CA GLU A 76 -27.00 -3.82 -16.59
C GLU A 76 -27.14 -2.84 -15.42
N THR A 77 -26.59 -3.21 -14.27
CA THR A 77 -26.63 -2.36 -13.06
C THR A 77 -25.61 -1.22 -13.11
N HIS A 78 -24.54 -1.38 -13.91
CA HIS A 78 -23.39 -0.49 -13.97
C HIS A 78 -22.96 -0.18 -15.42
N PRO A 79 -23.85 0.36 -16.28
CA PRO A 79 -23.60 0.45 -17.73
C PRO A 79 -22.41 1.36 -18.10
N ASP A 80 -22.05 2.32 -17.24
CA ASP A 80 -20.94 3.27 -17.43
C ASP A 80 -20.10 3.46 -16.15
N CYS A 81 -19.92 2.39 -15.38
CA CYS A 81 -19.15 2.46 -14.14
C CYS A 81 -17.65 2.21 -14.38
N ASP A 82 -16.84 3.27 -14.34
CA ASP A 82 -15.37 3.21 -14.40
C ASP A 82 -14.71 2.76 -13.08
N ALA A 83 -15.48 2.14 -12.18
CA ALA A 83 -14.98 1.63 -10.93
C ALA A 83 -14.29 0.27 -11.12
N HIS A 84 -13.27 0.01 -10.31
CA HIS A 84 -12.72 -1.33 -10.22
C HIS A 84 -13.74 -2.29 -9.62
N ARG A 85 -13.52 -3.59 -9.83
CA ARG A 85 -14.32 -4.66 -9.24
C ARG A 85 -13.51 -5.38 -8.18
N TRP A 86 -14.19 -5.94 -7.19
CA TRP A 86 -13.56 -6.75 -6.17
C TRP A 86 -14.46 -7.90 -5.74
N SER A 87 -13.85 -8.95 -5.21
CA SER A 87 -14.53 -10.11 -4.63
C SER A 87 -13.71 -10.61 -3.43
N MET A 88 -14.32 -11.44 -2.59
CA MET A 88 -13.62 -12.11 -1.51
C MET A 88 -13.13 -13.49 -1.94
N SER A 89 -11.99 -13.92 -1.41
CA SER A 89 -11.54 -15.30 -1.58
C SER A 89 -12.59 -16.27 -1.05
N GLY A 90 -12.91 -17.29 -1.84
CA GLY A 90 -13.97 -18.25 -1.56
C GLY A 90 -15.36 -17.79 -2.03
N SER A 91 -15.46 -16.65 -2.73
CA SER A 91 -16.71 -16.11 -3.26
C SER A 91 -16.64 -15.85 -4.77
N ARG A 92 -17.77 -16.09 -5.44
CA ARG A 92 -18.01 -15.76 -6.85
C ARG A 92 -18.71 -14.42 -7.06
N ALA A 93 -19.32 -13.85 -6.01
CA ALA A 93 -20.01 -12.57 -6.05
C ALA A 93 -19.06 -11.41 -6.38
N THR A 94 -19.43 -10.63 -7.41
CA THR A 94 -18.68 -9.47 -7.88
C THR A 94 -19.24 -8.17 -7.27
N HIS A 95 -18.39 -7.38 -6.63
CA HIS A 95 -18.75 -6.10 -6.03
C HIS A 95 -18.14 -4.92 -6.80
N CYS A 96 -18.87 -3.81 -6.85
CA CYS A 96 -18.40 -2.56 -7.46
C CYS A 96 -17.58 -1.74 -6.45
N GLY A 97 -16.35 -1.37 -6.81
CA GLY A 97 -15.46 -0.59 -5.94
C GLY A 97 -15.89 0.85 -5.68
N TYR A 98 -16.98 1.32 -6.29
CA TYR A 98 -17.59 2.64 -6.01
C TYR A 98 -18.89 2.55 -5.21
N CYS A 99 -19.66 1.48 -5.37
CA CYS A 99 -20.93 1.29 -4.65
C CYS A 99 -20.73 0.49 -3.35
N CYS A 100 -19.86 -0.52 -3.39
CA CYS A 100 -19.68 -1.52 -2.36
C CYS A 100 -18.34 -1.29 -1.65
N PRO A 101 -18.35 -0.85 -0.37
CA PRO A 101 -17.11 -0.70 0.37
C PRO A 101 -16.46 -2.08 0.61
N PRO A 102 -15.15 -2.22 0.38
CA PRO A 102 -14.45 -3.45 0.71
C PRO A 102 -14.44 -3.68 2.22
N ILE A 103 -14.43 -4.95 2.65
CA ILE A 103 -14.33 -5.27 4.07
C ILE A 103 -13.00 -4.72 4.62
N PRO A 104 -13.02 -3.98 5.74
CA PRO A 104 -11.81 -3.52 6.40
C PRO A 104 -10.89 -4.70 6.78
N MET A 105 -9.59 -4.51 6.63
CA MET A 105 -8.61 -5.48 7.11
C MET A 105 -8.71 -5.66 8.62
N SER A 106 -8.44 -6.86 9.13
CA SER A 106 -8.32 -7.07 10.57
C SER A 106 -7.09 -6.32 11.12
N ARG A 107 -7.09 -6.05 12.43
CA ARG A 107 -5.95 -5.41 13.11
C ARG A 107 -4.66 -6.20 12.88
N GLU A 108 -4.72 -7.52 13.00
CA GLU A 108 -3.58 -8.42 12.81
C GLU A 108 -3.06 -8.39 11.38
N GLN A 109 -3.96 -8.34 10.39
CA GLN A 109 -3.58 -8.20 8.99
C GLN A 109 -2.91 -6.85 8.72
N PHE A 110 -3.47 -5.77 9.26
CA PHE A 110 -2.89 -4.45 9.17
C PHE A 110 -1.49 -4.42 9.79
N ASP A 111 -1.32 -4.93 11.01
CA ASP A 111 -0.03 -4.96 11.71
C ASP A 111 1.00 -5.84 10.97
N HIS A 112 0.56 -6.96 10.39
CA HIS A 112 1.41 -7.82 9.58
C HIS A 112 1.91 -7.11 8.32
N ILE A 113 1.01 -6.48 7.55
CA ILE A 113 1.34 -5.73 6.34
C ILE A 113 2.21 -4.53 6.66
N HIS A 114 1.86 -3.78 7.72
CA HIS A 114 2.65 -2.65 8.19
C HIS A 114 4.09 -3.07 8.47
N ARG A 115 4.29 -4.17 9.20
CA ARG A 115 5.63 -4.73 9.45
C ARG A 115 6.36 -5.11 8.17
N ILE A 116 5.71 -5.65 7.14
CA ILE A 116 6.37 -5.94 5.85
C ILE A 116 6.94 -4.64 5.28
N PHE A 117 6.13 -3.59 5.22
CA PHE A 117 6.55 -2.31 4.65
C PHE A 117 7.55 -1.52 5.50
N THR A 118 7.60 -1.74 6.82
CA THR A 118 8.55 -1.06 7.72
C THR A 118 9.74 -1.91 8.15
N SER A 119 9.81 -3.18 7.73
CA SER A 119 10.89 -4.10 8.13
C SER A 119 12.23 -3.76 7.50
N SER A 120 12.22 -3.20 6.30
CA SER A 120 13.43 -2.74 5.63
C SER A 120 13.64 -1.25 5.90
N PRO A 121 14.84 -0.82 6.34
CA PRO A 121 15.13 0.60 6.45
C PRO A 121 15.04 1.26 5.07
N ARG A 122 14.41 2.43 5.02
CA ARG A 122 14.39 3.26 3.82
C ARG A 122 15.80 3.74 3.51
N ARG A 123 16.30 3.38 2.32
CA ARG A 123 17.64 3.74 1.83
C ARG A 123 17.56 5.02 1.01
N GLU A 124 17.85 6.15 1.62
CA GLU A 124 17.77 7.47 0.96
C GLU A 124 18.71 7.59 -0.26
N GLU A 125 19.76 6.77 -0.31
CA GLU A 125 20.70 6.68 -1.42
C GLU A 125 20.15 5.97 -2.66
N GLU A 126 19.01 5.28 -2.55
CA GLU A 126 18.34 4.58 -3.65
C GLU A 126 17.15 5.38 -4.21
N LEU A 127 16.87 6.54 -3.65
CA LEU A 127 15.69 7.32 -4.01
C LEU A 127 16.08 8.47 -4.92
N ASP A 128 15.35 8.67 -6.01
CA ASP A 128 15.30 9.92 -6.75
C ASP A 128 14.34 10.87 -6.04
N ILE A 129 14.59 12.18 -6.11
CA ILE A 129 13.67 13.22 -5.66
C ILE A 129 13.04 13.88 -6.89
N TRP A 130 11.71 14.04 -6.83
CA TRP A 130 10.90 14.64 -7.86
C TRP A 130 10.13 15.82 -7.30
N GLU A 131 10.20 16.96 -7.98
CA GLU A 131 9.28 18.08 -7.79
C GLU A 131 8.04 17.87 -8.66
N ARG A 132 6.86 18.04 -8.06
CA ARG A 132 5.58 17.81 -8.71
C ARG A 132 4.72 19.04 -8.60
N THR A 133 4.46 19.71 -9.73
CA THR A 133 3.56 20.86 -9.77
C THR A 133 2.12 20.37 -9.82
N LEU A 134 1.29 20.88 -8.92
CA LEU A 134 -0.11 20.53 -8.79
C LEU A 134 -1.01 21.50 -9.57
N THR A 135 -2.26 21.12 -9.81
CA THR A 135 -3.30 21.95 -10.44
C THR A 135 -3.55 23.28 -9.74
N CYS A 136 -3.29 23.37 -8.44
CA CYS A 136 -3.37 24.60 -7.66
C CYS A 136 -2.13 25.51 -7.80
N GLY A 137 -1.10 25.06 -8.52
CA GLY A 137 0.17 25.79 -8.71
C GLY A 137 1.24 25.48 -7.67
N HIS A 138 0.88 24.92 -6.51
CA HIS A 138 1.86 24.52 -5.49
C HIS A 138 2.71 23.33 -5.96
N VAL A 139 3.93 23.25 -5.43
CA VAL A 139 4.89 22.19 -5.73
C VAL A 139 5.05 21.30 -4.51
N VAL A 140 5.02 19.99 -4.72
CA VAL A 140 5.32 19.01 -3.68
C VAL A 140 6.50 18.15 -4.08
N GLU A 141 7.31 17.78 -3.08
CA GLU A 141 8.41 16.85 -3.25
C GLU A 141 7.93 15.41 -3.08
N GLN A 142 8.37 14.51 -3.96
CA GLN A 142 8.13 13.08 -3.82
C GLN A 142 9.43 12.29 -4.08
N SER A 143 9.81 11.46 -3.12
CA SER A 143 10.92 10.52 -3.30
C SER A 143 10.42 9.20 -3.87
N VAL A 144 11.12 8.66 -4.87
CA VAL A 144 10.76 7.39 -5.53
C VAL A 144 12.03 6.59 -5.76
N HIS A 145 11.97 5.25 -5.60
CA HIS A 145 13.12 4.40 -5.88
C HIS A 145 13.61 4.57 -7.32
N HIS A 146 14.93 4.66 -7.52
CA HIS A 146 15.59 5.01 -8.78
C HIS A 146 15.26 4.07 -9.97
N THR A 147 14.76 2.87 -9.70
CA THR A 147 14.28 1.93 -10.74
C THR A 147 12.95 2.34 -11.37
N ASN A 148 12.21 3.28 -10.75
CA ASN A 148 10.99 3.80 -11.32
C ASN A 148 11.32 5.00 -12.23
N LEU A 149 10.84 4.93 -13.47
CA LEU A 149 11.07 5.99 -14.44
C LEU A 149 10.36 7.30 -14.10
N HIS A 150 9.24 7.23 -13.38
CA HIS A 150 8.46 8.37 -12.93
C HIS A 150 7.65 8.02 -11.66
N PRO A 151 7.21 9.02 -10.87
CA PRO A 151 6.23 8.81 -9.81
C PRO A 151 4.91 8.25 -10.38
N SER A 152 4.31 7.29 -9.68
CA SER A 152 3.19 6.50 -10.21
C SER A 152 1.81 7.19 -10.10
N PHE A 153 1.63 8.10 -9.14
CA PHE A 153 0.32 8.67 -8.83
C PHE A 153 0.02 9.94 -9.63
N SER A 154 -1.14 10.03 -10.25
CA SER A 154 -1.63 11.21 -10.99
C SER A 154 -2.12 12.35 -10.08
N THR A 155 -2.22 12.10 -8.77
CA THR A 155 -2.68 13.06 -7.77
C THR A 155 -1.76 13.07 -6.55
N ALA A 156 -1.80 14.14 -5.76
CA ALA A 156 -1.11 14.25 -4.48
C ALA A 156 -1.87 15.18 -3.52
N LEU A 157 -1.70 14.96 -2.22
CA LEU A 157 -2.21 15.89 -1.20
C LEU A 157 -1.37 17.17 -1.22
N CYS A 158 -2.01 18.31 -1.46
CA CYS A 158 -1.35 19.60 -1.35
C CYS A 158 -1.34 20.03 0.13
N PRO A 159 -0.17 20.24 0.76
CA PRO A 159 -0.09 20.63 2.17
C PRO A 159 -0.66 22.04 2.41
N GLU A 160 -0.55 22.94 1.42
CA GLU A 160 -1.04 24.31 1.50
C GLU A 160 -2.56 24.39 1.35
N CYS A 161 -3.14 23.67 0.39
CA CYS A 161 -4.59 23.63 0.20
C CYS A 161 -5.31 22.61 1.10
N GLN A 162 -4.56 21.71 1.75
CA GLN A 162 -5.08 20.57 2.53
C GLN A 162 -6.11 19.71 1.78
N MET A 163 -5.90 19.53 0.47
CA MET A 163 -6.76 18.69 -0.36
C MET A 163 -5.97 18.03 -1.48
N THR A 164 -6.51 16.91 -1.97
CA THR A 164 -5.95 16.18 -3.10
C THR A 164 -6.03 17.03 -4.36
N ARG A 165 -4.93 17.11 -5.10
CA ARG A 165 -4.81 17.87 -6.35
C ARG A 165 -4.25 17.00 -7.45
N GLY A 166 -4.61 17.30 -8.68
CA GLY A 166 -4.04 16.68 -9.87
C GLY A 166 -2.59 17.10 -10.07
N VAL A 167 -1.76 16.21 -10.59
CA VAL A 167 -0.37 16.51 -10.93
C VAL A 167 -0.30 16.97 -12.39
N VAL A 168 0.26 18.16 -12.61
CA VAL A 168 0.41 18.79 -13.92
C VAL A 168 1.74 18.41 -14.55
N THR A 169 2.82 18.49 -13.79
CA THR A 169 4.18 18.13 -14.23
C THR A 169 4.92 17.39 -13.13
N SER A 170 5.95 16.63 -13.51
CA SER A 170 6.88 16.00 -12.59
C SER A 170 8.28 16.09 -13.15
N THR A 171 9.17 16.70 -12.39
CA THR A 171 10.56 16.95 -12.78
C THR A 171 11.47 16.30 -11.75
N LYS A 172 12.37 15.43 -12.21
CA LYS A 172 13.39 14.84 -11.34
C LYS A 172 14.42 15.93 -11.00
N THR A 173 14.61 16.22 -9.72
CA THR A 173 15.55 17.25 -9.25
C THR A 173 16.81 16.66 -8.65
N VAL A 174 16.74 15.47 -8.06
CA VAL A 174 17.91 14.78 -7.51
C VAL A 174 17.91 13.31 -7.92
N GLU A 175 19.00 12.87 -8.53
CA GLU A 175 19.22 11.45 -8.78
C GLU A 175 19.79 10.73 -7.55
N ALA A 176 19.37 9.49 -7.35
CA ALA A 176 19.96 8.57 -6.36
C ALA A 176 21.47 8.41 -6.56
N SER A 177 21.92 8.35 -7.82
CA SER A 177 23.33 8.24 -8.23
C SER A 177 24.21 9.33 -7.61
N ALA A 178 23.70 10.56 -7.50
CA ALA A 178 24.41 11.69 -6.94
C ALA A 178 24.62 11.58 -5.41
N ARG A 179 23.76 10.83 -4.71
CA ARG A 179 23.81 10.62 -3.26
C ARG A 179 24.60 9.38 -2.84
N LYS A 180 24.78 8.44 -3.76
CA LYS A 180 25.45 7.15 -3.49
C LYS A 180 26.85 7.28 -2.90
N PRO A 181 27.76 8.15 -3.40
CA PRO A 181 29.12 8.24 -2.83
C PRO A 181 29.15 8.75 -1.38
N GLU A 182 28.28 9.69 -1.03
CA GLU A 182 28.18 10.19 0.34
C GLU A 182 27.61 9.12 1.28
N ALA A 183 26.64 8.35 0.81
CA ALA A 183 26.05 7.26 1.57
C ALA A 183 27.03 6.10 1.82
N GLU A 184 27.83 5.73 0.82
CA GLU A 184 28.91 4.74 0.95
C GLU A 184 29.93 5.18 2.01
N ARG A 185 30.40 6.44 1.94
CA ARG A 185 31.31 6.99 2.97
C ARG A 185 30.71 6.93 4.37
N LYS A 186 29.46 7.34 4.55
CA LYS A 186 28.75 7.26 5.85
C LYS A 186 28.55 5.82 6.32
N HIS A 187 28.39 4.88 5.40
CA HIS A 187 28.31 3.46 5.74
C HIS A 187 29.67 2.95 6.24
N ASP A 188 30.74 3.22 5.51
CA ASP A 188 32.09 2.78 5.87
C ASP A 188 32.53 3.36 7.22
N ASP A 189 32.21 4.64 7.49
CA ASP A 189 32.48 5.27 8.78
C ASP A 189 31.72 4.58 9.94
N ARG A 190 30.48 4.13 9.69
CA ARG A 190 29.67 3.39 10.68
C ARG A 190 30.23 1.99 10.90
N VAL A 191 30.63 1.28 9.84
CA VAL A 191 31.27 -0.04 9.94
C VAL A 191 32.57 0.07 10.74
N ALA A 192 33.45 1.01 10.38
CA ALA A 192 34.71 1.20 11.08
C ALA A 192 34.51 1.57 12.56
N ARG A 193 33.44 2.31 12.89
CA ARG A 193 33.06 2.58 14.29
C ARG A 193 32.62 1.29 15.00
N ALA A 194 31.71 0.53 14.41
CA ALA A 194 31.20 -0.71 14.98
C ALA A 194 32.32 -1.75 15.20
N GLU A 195 33.27 -1.86 14.28
CA GLU A 195 34.46 -2.72 14.42
C GLU A 195 35.33 -2.33 15.62
N ARG A 196 35.54 -1.02 15.82
CA ARG A 196 36.29 -0.52 16.99
C ARG A 196 35.55 -0.84 18.30
N GLU A 197 34.24 -0.65 18.33
CA GLU A 197 33.41 -0.97 19.49
C GLU A 197 33.42 -2.47 19.80
N LEU A 198 33.30 -3.33 18.78
CA LEU A 198 33.40 -4.79 18.92
C LEU A 198 34.76 -5.20 19.51
N LYS A 199 35.86 -4.67 18.98
CA LYS A 199 37.21 -4.97 19.48
C LYS A 199 37.39 -4.59 20.95
N MET A 200 36.82 -3.45 21.37
CA MET A 200 36.84 -3.04 22.77
C MET A 200 36.01 -3.98 23.65
N ALA A 201 34.82 -4.37 23.19
CA ALA A 201 33.95 -5.30 23.91
C ALA A 201 34.60 -6.70 24.05
N GLU A 202 35.27 -7.20 23.01
CA GLU A 202 36.00 -8.46 23.05
C GLU A 202 37.14 -8.42 24.07
N LYS A 203 37.93 -7.34 24.10
CA LYS A 203 38.99 -7.16 25.08
C LYS A 203 38.42 -7.16 26.51
N ALA A 204 37.35 -6.41 26.75
CA ALA A 204 36.68 -6.36 28.04
C ALA A 204 36.13 -7.74 28.45
N ALA A 205 35.58 -8.51 27.51
CA ALA A 205 35.09 -9.86 27.76
C ALA A 205 36.21 -10.83 28.14
N VAL A 206 37.39 -10.74 27.51
CA VAL A 206 38.57 -11.53 27.88
C VAL A 206 39.02 -11.20 29.30
N GLU A 207 39.10 -9.92 29.66
CA GLU A 207 39.49 -9.47 31.00
C GLU A 207 38.48 -9.95 32.07
N ALA A 208 37.17 -9.81 31.80
CA ALA A 208 36.12 -10.32 32.67
C ALA A 208 36.21 -11.84 32.86
N ARG A 209 36.50 -12.59 31.79
CA ARG A 209 36.67 -14.05 31.84
C ARG A 209 37.88 -14.46 32.66
N LYS A 210 38.99 -13.72 32.55
CA LYS A 210 40.19 -13.94 33.39
C LYS A 210 39.86 -13.74 34.86
N LYS A 211 39.20 -12.63 35.21
CA LYS A 211 38.77 -12.34 36.59
C LYS A 211 37.83 -13.41 37.15
N LEU A 212 36.89 -13.90 36.35
CA LEU A 212 35.99 -14.99 36.75
C LEU A 212 36.76 -16.28 37.07
N ASN A 213 37.76 -16.63 36.26
CA ASN A 213 38.58 -17.81 36.49
C ASN A 213 39.45 -17.67 37.74
N GLU A 214 40.06 -16.51 37.98
CA GLU A 214 40.80 -16.23 39.22
C GLU A 214 39.91 -16.42 40.47
N LEU A 215 38.67 -15.93 40.44
CA LEU A 215 37.71 -16.12 41.53
C LEU A 215 37.27 -17.59 41.70
N ARG A 216 37.25 -18.38 40.62
CA ARG A 216 36.91 -19.82 40.68
C ARG A 216 38.04 -20.69 41.22
N VAL A 217 39.30 -20.30 40.97
CA VAL A 217 40.49 -21.02 41.45
C VAL A 217 40.77 -20.71 42.93
N ASN A 218 40.38 -19.53 43.41
CA ASN A 218 40.52 -19.13 44.82
C ASN A 218 39.37 -19.60 45.73
N ARG A 219 38.60 -20.61 45.31
CA ARG A 219 37.52 -21.25 46.08
C ARG A 219 37.96 -22.65 46.48
#